data_AF-A0A7Y2BPX4-F1
#
_entry.id   AF-A0A7Y2BPX4-F1
#
_cell.length_a   1.000
_cell.length_b   1.000
_cell.length_c   1.000
_cell.angle_alpha   90.00
_cell.angle_beta   90.00
_cell.angle_gamma   90.00
#
_symmetry.space_group_name_H-M   'P 1'
#
loop_
_entity.id
_entity.type
_entity.pdbx_description
1 polymer ?
#
loop_
_entity_poly.entity_id
_entity_poly.type
_entity_poly.pdbx_seq_one_letter_code
_entity_poly.pdbx_strand_id
1 'polypeptide(L)'
;MTYLAASARLYRYAFKLVRRYSFMPACRIFSVVAYYMRFKRLLTESNIKAVFIANHYSPECLGLATAAHDGQMKVLLTNHASGTGETGYVAPVYADLAAVTSQAMADLYRKYSPKGLQIIRLPIATPQKPMTIPAVGQRSLVAGIYLTALTNETRLRELVAELLKAGNIATVFIRIHPADVVNSDLSGIVANGKPIEISQHKPLSEDIERTDLAIVGNSSVTIELLRGGCPVLYDHRLDEIIYDYNGFEGRGLVLAFPARLQKKFLDDVEAHYGSQAWIETMRYFDWGYQRDEKTMLRDFKSAVLRTVAPS
;
A
#
# COMPACT_ATOMS: atom_id res chain seq x y z
N MET A 1 2.09 39.11 -14.67
CA MET A 1 2.91 39.34 -13.46
C MET A 1 4.36 39.46 -13.89
N THR A 2 5.05 40.54 -13.55
CA THR A 2 6.49 40.65 -13.77
C THR A 2 7.22 39.62 -12.91
N TYR A 3 8.20 38.91 -13.49
CA TYR A 3 8.97 37.86 -12.83
C TYR A 3 9.53 38.28 -11.46
N LEU A 4 9.90 39.55 -11.30
CA LEU A 4 10.42 40.14 -10.05
C LEU A 4 9.44 40.05 -8.87
N ALA A 5 8.15 40.31 -9.08
CA ALA A 5 7.15 40.27 -8.01
C ALA A 5 6.84 38.83 -7.57
N ALA A 6 6.91 37.87 -8.51
CA ALA A 6 6.79 36.46 -8.20
C ALA A 6 7.99 35.97 -7.37
N SER A 7 9.22 36.36 -7.73
CA SER A 7 10.44 35.99 -6.99
C SER A 7 10.40 36.39 -5.52
N ALA A 8 9.97 37.62 -5.21
CA ALA A 8 9.86 38.07 -3.82
C ALA A 8 8.84 37.26 -3.00
N ARG A 9 7.71 36.86 -3.62
CA ARG A 9 6.69 36.02 -2.97
C ARG A 9 7.20 34.60 -2.74
N LEU A 10 7.86 34.01 -3.74
CA LEU A 10 8.46 32.69 -3.64
C LEU A 10 9.56 32.63 -2.57
N TYR A 11 10.41 33.65 -2.50
CA TYR A 11 11.43 33.77 -1.45
C TYR A 11 10.81 33.83 -0.05
N ARG A 12 9.78 34.68 0.15
CA ARG A 12 9.05 34.75 1.42
C ARG A 12 8.38 33.42 1.78
N TYR A 13 7.84 32.71 0.80
CA TYR A 13 7.24 31.40 1.01
C TYR A 13 8.28 30.35 1.40
N ALA A 14 9.40 30.26 0.68
CA ALA A 14 10.52 29.39 1.01
C ALA A 14 11.04 29.65 2.43
N PHE A 15 11.21 30.93 2.79
CA PHE A 15 11.65 31.32 4.12
C PHE A 15 10.69 30.87 5.23
N LYS A 16 9.37 30.95 4.99
CA LYS A 16 8.37 30.42 5.93
C LYS A 16 8.48 28.90 6.09
N LEU A 17 8.73 28.17 5.01
CA LEU A 17 8.85 26.71 5.06
C LEU A 17 10.10 26.27 5.83
N VAL A 18 11.26 26.88 5.54
CA VAL A 18 12.53 26.55 6.21
C VAL A 18 12.48 26.87 7.71
N ARG A 19 11.70 27.87 8.14
CA ARG A 19 11.52 28.17 9.57
C ARG A 19 10.57 27.20 10.30
N ARG A 20 9.71 26.49 9.57
CA ARG A 20 8.67 25.62 10.15
C ARG A 20 8.99 24.14 10.05
N TYR A 21 9.78 23.74 9.05
CA TYR A 21 10.05 22.36 8.74
C TYR A 21 11.54 22.12 8.51
N SER A 22 12.00 20.89 8.75
CA SER A 22 13.34 20.47 8.37
C SER A 22 13.55 20.59 6.86
N PHE A 23 14.83 20.63 6.44
CA PHE A 23 15.23 20.89 5.05
C PHE A 23 14.48 20.03 4.02
N MET A 24 14.48 18.71 4.17
CA MET A 24 13.85 17.80 3.20
C MET A 24 12.33 17.99 3.07
N PRO A 25 11.53 18.01 4.16
CA PRO A 25 10.12 18.38 4.07
C PRO A 25 9.87 19.76 3.46
N ALA A 26 10.66 20.77 3.83
CA ALA A 26 10.54 22.12 3.26
C ALA A 26 10.76 22.12 1.74
N CYS A 27 11.80 21.41 1.25
CA CYS A 27 12.06 21.24 -0.17
C CYS A 27 10.91 20.51 -0.89
N ARG A 28 10.35 19.43 -0.31
CA ARG A 28 9.22 18.70 -0.91
C ARG A 28 7.95 19.57 -0.98
N ILE A 29 7.66 20.35 0.05
CA ILE A 29 6.51 21.27 0.02
C ILE A 29 6.73 22.37 -1.01
N PHE A 30 7.95 22.91 -1.09
CA PHE A 30 8.28 23.97 -2.04
C PHE A 30 8.22 23.49 -3.50
N SER A 31 8.61 22.24 -3.78
CA SER A 31 8.60 21.69 -5.15
C SER A 31 7.20 21.61 -5.77
N VAL A 32 6.12 21.58 -4.96
CA VAL A 32 4.73 21.69 -5.44
C VAL A 32 4.55 22.89 -6.36
N VAL A 33 5.20 24.02 -6.06
CA VAL A 33 5.11 25.25 -6.87
C VAL A 33 5.66 25.04 -8.27
N ALA A 34 6.82 24.37 -8.39
CA ALA A 34 7.44 24.09 -9.68
C ALA A 34 6.56 23.16 -10.52
N TYR A 35 6.00 22.11 -9.91
CA TYR A 35 5.05 21.21 -10.57
C TYR A 35 3.78 21.93 -11.01
N TYR A 36 3.18 22.74 -10.14
CA TYR A 36 2.01 23.57 -10.49
C TYR A 36 2.29 24.46 -11.71
N MET A 37 3.40 25.20 -11.72
CA MET A 37 3.75 26.07 -12.85
C MET A 37 3.92 25.30 -14.15
N ARG A 38 4.60 24.14 -14.09
CA ARG A 38 4.79 23.26 -15.25
C ARG A 38 3.45 22.74 -15.78
N PHE A 39 2.62 22.17 -14.91
CA PHE A 39 1.34 21.60 -15.32
C PHE A 39 0.35 22.66 -15.78
N LYS A 40 0.32 23.83 -15.15
CA LYS A 40 -0.52 24.95 -15.61
C LYS A 40 -0.22 25.32 -17.06
N ARG A 41 1.06 25.41 -17.43
CA ARG A 41 1.46 25.64 -18.82
C ARG A 41 0.97 24.52 -19.75
N LEU A 42 1.28 23.26 -19.40
CA LEU A 42 0.89 22.09 -20.21
C LEU A 42 -0.62 21.96 -20.40
N LEU A 43 -1.40 22.24 -19.34
CA LEU A 43 -2.85 22.12 -19.36
C LEU A 43 -3.50 23.28 -20.13
N THR A 44 -2.99 24.50 -20.02
CA THR A 44 -3.51 25.68 -20.76
C THR A 44 -3.40 25.51 -22.28
N GLU A 45 -2.39 24.79 -22.75
CA GLU A 45 -2.14 24.53 -24.17
C GLU A 45 -2.94 23.32 -24.71
N SER A 46 -3.84 22.74 -23.91
CA SER A 46 -4.49 21.45 -24.21
C SER A 46 -6.03 21.53 -24.14
N ASN A 47 -6.72 20.61 -24.81
CA ASN A 47 -8.18 20.40 -24.67
C ASN A 47 -8.50 19.31 -23.62
N ILE A 48 -7.67 19.20 -22.58
CA ILE A 48 -7.84 18.21 -21.51
C ILE A 48 -9.01 18.64 -20.63
N LYS A 49 -9.94 17.71 -20.35
CA LYS A 49 -11.09 17.96 -19.47
C LYS A 49 -10.87 17.46 -18.04
N ALA A 50 -9.93 16.53 -17.87
CA ALA A 50 -9.67 15.89 -16.60
C ALA A 50 -8.27 15.29 -16.51
N VAL A 51 -7.77 15.14 -15.28
CA VAL A 51 -6.47 14.54 -14.99
C VAL A 51 -6.62 13.40 -13.99
N PHE A 52 -5.75 12.39 -14.09
CA PHE A 52 -5.64 11.31 -13.12
C PHE A 52 -4.42 11.52 -12.23
N ILE A 53 -4.60 11.36 -10.92
CA ILE A 53 -3.54 11.35 -9.91
C ILE A 53 -3.53 10.03 -9.14
N ALA A 54 -2.35 9.55 -8.77
CA ALA A 54 -2.17 8.27 -8.07
C ALA A 54 -2.06 8.41 -6.54
N ASN A 55 -1.94 9.64 -6.04
CA ASN A 55 -1.88 9.92 -4.62
C ASN A 55 -2.30 11.38 -4.34
N HIS A 56 -2.49 11.72 -3.07
CA HIS A 56 -2.96 13.04 -2.62
C HIS A 56 -1.92 13.78 -1.77
N TYR A 57 -0.65 13.36 -1.82
CA TYR A 57 0.40 13.92 -0.96
C TYR A 57 1.71 14.21 -1.70
N SER A 58 1.97 13.60 -2.85
CA SER A 58 3.22 13.81 -3.58
C SER A 58 3.19 15.19 -4.24
N PRO A 59 4.33 15.90 -4.30
CA PRO A 59 4.36 17.23 -4.87
C PRO A 59 3.89 17.30 -6.32
N GLU A 60 4.17 16.26 -7.10
CA GLU A 60 3.73 16.07 -8.48
C GLU A 60 2.20 16.06 -8.57
N CYS A 61 1.56 15.21 -7.77
CA CYS A 61 0.11 15.04 -7.79
C CYS A 61 -0.61 16.29 -7.27
N LEU A 62 -0.10 16.91 -6.20
CA LEU A 62 -0.65 18.15 -5.67
C LEU A 62 -0.52 19.30 -6.68
N GLY A 63 0.64 19.43 -7.33
CA GLY A 63 0.84 20.43 -8.38
C GLY A 63 -0.09 20.24 -9.57
N LEU A 64 -0.26 19.00 -10.04
CA LEU A 64 -1.16 18.66 -11.14
C LEU A 64 -2.63 18.91 -10.78
N ALA A 65 -3.09 18.45 -9.62
CA ALA A 65 -4.46 18.66 -9.16
C ALA A 65 -4.79 20.16 -9.02
N THR A 66 -3.87 20.92 -8.42
CA THR A 66 -4.04 22.37 -8.25
C THR A 66 -4.12 23.08 -9.60
N ALA A 67 -3.24 22.72 -10.55
CA ALA A 67 -3.24 23.31 -11.89
C ALA A 67 -4.51 22.95 -12.69
N ALA A 68 -5.01 21.72 -12.54
CA ALA A 68 -6.24 21.27 -13.17
C ALA A 68 -7.46 22.04 -12.63
N HIS A 69 -7.60 22.17 -11.31
CA HIS A 69 -8.71 22.93 -10.71
C HIS A 69 -8.68 24.42 -11.08
N ASP A 70 -7.49 25.03 -11.16
CA ASP A 70 -7.31 26.41 -11.64
C ASP A 70 -7.73 26.57 -13.11
N GLY A 71 -7.55 25.53 -13.92
CA GLY A 71 -8.04 25.44 -15.30
C GLY A 71 -9.49 24.92 -15.44
N GLN A 72 -10.25 24.84 -14.34
CA GLN A 72 -11.62 24.29 -14.29
C GLN A 72 -11.76 22.84 -14.80
N MET A 73 -10.67 22.08 -14.80
CA MET A 73 -10.64 20.66 -15.15
C MET A 73 -10.99 19.79 -13.93
N LYS A 74 -11.42 18.56 -14.20
CA LYS A 74 -11.72 17.57 -13.17
C LYS A 74 -10.49 16.80 -12.72
N VAL A 75 -10.40 16.49 -11.44
CA VAL A 75 -9.31 15.70 -10.85
C VAL A 75 -9.87 14.36 -10.38
N LEU A 76 -9.31 13.27 -10.93
CA LEU A 76 -9.63 11.90 -10.55
C LEU A 76 -8.47 11.30 -9.76
N LEU A 77 -8.73 10.87 -8.54
CA LEU A 77 -7.75 10.20 -7.68
C LEU A 77 -7.94 8.69 -7.72
N THR A 78 -6.84 7.95 -7.81
CA THR A 78 -6.76 6.52 -7.48
C THR A 78 -5.83 6.35 -6.28
N ASN A 79 -6.17 5.52 -5.30
CA ASN A 79 -5.26 5.26 -4.18
C ASN A 79 -4.14 4.28 -4.59
N HIS A 80 -2.89 4.61 -4.28
CA HIS A 80 -1.74 3.72 -4.46
C HIS A 80 -1.42 2.87 -3.22
N ALA A 81 -1.94 3.24 -2.03
CA ALA A 81 -1.68 2.53 -0.78
C ALA A 81 -2.97 2.31 0.01
N SER A 82 -2.94 1.31 0.89
CA SER A 82 -4.09 0.79 1.66
C SER A 82 -4.08 1.19 3.14
N GLY A 83 -3.29 2.21 3.52
CA GLY A 83 -3.15 2.64 4.91
C GLY A 83 -4.45 3.18 5.51
N THR A 84 -4.75 2.83 6.75
CA THR A 84 -6.00 3.21 7.45
C THR A 84 -5.95 4.57 8.12
N GLY A 85 -4.79 5.25 8.11
CA GLY A 85 -4.58 6.54 8.75
C GLY A 85 -4.73 6.52 10.28
N GLU A 86 -4.67 5.34 10.91
CA GLU A 86 -4.73 5.19 12.36
C GLU A 86 -3.56 5.85 13.08
N THR A 87 -2.44 6.06 12.37
CA THR A 87 -1.16 6.40 12.97
C THR A 87 -0.54 7.69 12.43
N GLY A 88 -1.28 8.49 11.64
CA GLY A 88 -0.68 9.66 11.01
C GLY A 88 -1.62 10.71 10.45
N TYR A 89 -1.00 11.82 10.03
CA TYR A 89 -1.66 12.88 9.28
C TYR A 89 -2.02 12.38 7.89
N VAL A 90 -3.30 12.53 7.52
CA VAL A 90 -3.78 12.29 6.16
C VAL A 90 -4.03 13.63 5.50
N ALA A 91 -3.32 13.89 4.41
CA ALA A 91 -3.49 15.11 3.65
C ALA A 91 -4.92 15.17 3.09
N PRO A 92 -5.56 16.35 3.06
CA PRO A 92 -6.87 16.48 2.44
C PRO A 92 -6.83 16.02 0.97
N VAL A 93 -7.86 15.29 0.54
CA VAL A 93 -7.98 14.87 -0.86
C VAL A 93 -8.57 16.02 -1.66
N TYR A 94 -7.78 16.55 -2.59
CA TYR A 94 -8.20 17.56 -3.56
C TYR A 94 -8.55 16.88 -4.89
N ALA A 95 -9.69 16.19 -4.93
CA ALA A 95 -10.20 15.51 -6.11
C ALA A 95 -11.72 15.69 -6.25
N ASP A 96 -12.23 15.60 -7.48
CA ASP A 96 -13.66 15.57 -7.78
C ASP A 96 -14.23 14.15 -7.61
N LEU A 97 -13.45 13.14 -8.00
CA LEU A 97 -13.78 11.72 -7.87
C LEU A 97 -12.56 10.96 -7.33
N ALA A 98 -12.74 10.23 -6.23
CA ALA A 98 -11.76 9.27 -5.73
C ALA A 98 -12.22 7.83 -5.99
N ALA A 99 -11.47 7.12 -6.81
CA ALA A 99 -11.57 5.69 -6.96
C ALA A 99 -10.67 5.01 -5.92
N VAL A 100 -11.30 4.23 -5.04
CA VAL A 100 -10.62 3.59 -3.92
C VAL A 100 -10.81 2.07 -3.93
N THR A 101 -9.79 1.34 -3.51
CA THR A 101 -9.80 -0.13 -3.47
C THR A 101 -10.53 -0.71 -2.26
N SER A 102 -10.70 0.06 -1.18
CA SER A 102 -11.16 -0.47 0.10
C SER A 102 -12.10 0.45 0.87
N GLN A 103 -12.98 -0.12 1.70
CA GLN A 103 -13.83 0.65 2.61
C GLN A 103 -13.00 1.50 3.56
N ALA A 104 -11.91 0.95 4.09
CA ALA A 104 -10.92 1.66 4.89
C ALA A 104 -10.50 3.00 4.26
N MET A 105 -10.10 2.98 2.99
CA MET A 105 -9.66 4.19 2.28
C MET A 105 -10.79 5.19 2.05
N ALA A 106 -12.02 4.72 1.81
CA ALA A 106 -13.14 5.66 1.69
C ALA A 106 -13.49 6.32 3.01
N ASP A 107 -13.49 5.58 4.11
CA ASP A 107 -13.80 6.15 5.43
C ASP A 107 -12.75 7.20 5.77
N LEU A 108 -11.48 6.89 5.48
CA LEU A 108 -10.39 7.83 5.60
C LEU A 108 -10.61 9.09 4.74
N TYR A 109 -10.88 8.92 3.45
CA TYR A 109 -11.10 10.06 2.56
C TYR A 109 -12.34 10.86 2.95
N ARG A 110 -13.45 10.24 3.35
CA ARG A 110 -14.63 10.97 3.86
C ARG A 110 -14.30 11.79 5.10
N LYS A 111 -13.47 11.25 6.00
CA LYS A 111 -13.09 11.92 7.25
C LYS A 111 -12.21 13.15 7.01
N TYR A 112 -11.25 13.07 6.09
CA TYR A 112 -10.21 14.09 5.92
C TYR A 112 -10.39 15.00 4.69
N SER A 113 -11.38 14.74 3.83
CA SER A 113 -11.58 15.51 2.60
C SER A 113 -12.66 16.59 2.73
N PRO A 114 -12.64 17.63 1.88
CA PRO A 114 -13.69 18.62 1.82
C PRO A 114 -15.08 18.00 1.55
N LYS A 115 -16.14 18.69 1.98
CA LYS A 115 -17.53 18.32 1.64
C LYS A 115 -17.69 18.30 0.12
N GLY A 116 -18.08 17.15 -0.45
CA GLY A 116 -18.35 17.00 -1.88
C GLY A 116 -17.47 16.00 -2.64
N LEU A 117 -16.49 15.36 -2.00
CA LEU A 117 -15.70 14.29 -2.63
C LEU A 117 -16.61 13.11 -3.01
N GLN A 118 -16.74 12.84 -4.32
CA GLN A 118 -17.38 11.63 -4.80
C GLN A 118 -16.41 10.46 -4.62
N ILE A 119 -16.89 9.34 -4.08
CA ILE A 119 -16.07 8.13 -3.90
C ILE A 119 -16.70 6.98 -4.67
N ILE A 120 -15.89 6.28 -5.44
CA ILE A 120 -16.25 5.06 -6.17
C ILE A 120 -15.29 3.94 -5.84
N ARG A 121 -15.73 2.69 -5.99
CA ARG A 121 -14.94 1.50 -5.67
C ARG A 121 -14.27 0.96 -6.93
N LEU A 122 -13.00 0.57 -6.81
CA LEU A 122 -12.22 -0.02 -7.89
C LEU A 122 -11.65 -1.37 -7.41
N PRO A 123 -11.65 -2.44 -8.22
CA PRO A 123 -11.03 -3.69 -7.81
C PRO A 123 -9.50 -3.59 -7.80
N ILE A 124 -8.87 -4.40 -6.96
CA ILE A 124 -7.41 -4.60 -6.98
C ILE A 124 -7.06 -5.53 -8.15
N ALA A 125 -6.02 -5.19 -8.91
CA ALA A 125 -5.64 -5.90 -10.13
C ALA A 125 -5.21 -7.36 -9.90
N THR A 126 -4.67 -7.68 -8.72
CA THR A 126 -4.25 -9.04 -8.36
C THR A 126 -5.44 -10.00 -8.47
N PRO A 127 -5.31 -11.15 -9.16
CA PRO A 127 -6.39 -12.12 -9.25
C PRO A 127 -6.81 -12.66 -7.88
N GLN A 128 -8.11 -12.89 -7.71
CA GLN A 128 -8.64 -13.55 -6.52
C GLN A 128 -8.45 -15.05 -6.60
N LYS A 129 -7.95 -15.66 -5.53
CA LYS A 129 -7.90 -17.12 -5.36
C LYS A 129 -8.53 -17.52 -4.03
N PRO A 130 -9.11 -18.73 -3.92
CA PRO A 130 -9.53 -19.27 -2.63
C PRO A 130 -8.36 -19.29 -1.64
N MET A 131 -8.64 -19.01 -0.37
CA MET A 131 -7.65 -19.13 0.69
C MET A 131 -7.14 -20.58 0.75
N THR A 132 -5.83 -20.75 0.66
CA THR A 132 -5.15 -22.05 0.73
C THR A 132 -4.56 -22.17 2.12
N ILE A 133 -5.25 -22.91 2.98
CA ILE A 133 -4.80 -23.15 4.36
C ILE A 133 -3.89 -24.39 4.33
N PRO A 134 -2.63 -24.28 4.78
CA PRO A 134 -1.75 -25.44 4.79
C PRO A 134 -2.22 -26.46 5.83
N ALA A 135 -2.55 -27.67 5.38
CA ALA A 135 -2.99 -28.74 6.27
C ALA A 135 -1.83 -29.35 7.06
N VAL A 136 -2.06 -29.57 8.36
CA VAL A 136 -1.07 -30.17 9.27
C VAL A 136 -0.65 -31.55 8.77
N GLY A 137 0.65 -31.74 8.52
CA GLY A 137 1.24 -33.05 8.23
C GLY A 137 1.06 -33.55 6.79
N GLN A 138 0.44 -32.78 5.89
CA GLN A 138 0.35 -33.17 4.47
C GLN A 138 1.68 -33.00 3.73
N ARG A 139 2.39 -31.90 4.00
CA ARG A 139 3.72 -31.61 3.46
C ARG A 139 4.41 -30.51 4.26
N SER A 140 5.71 -30.38 4.07
CA SER A 140 6.46 -29.21 4.55
C SER A 140 6.09 -27.95 3.76
N LEU A 141 6.10 -26.81 4.46
CA LEU A 141 5.63 -25.53 3.96
C LEU A 141 6.76 -24.70 3.34
N VAL A 142 6.38 -23.85 2.40
CA VAL A 142 7.18 -22.74 1.89
C VAL A 142 6.75 -21.46 2.62
N ALA A 143 7.63 -20.94 3.48
CA ALA A 143 7.42 -19.69 4.20
C ALA A 143 8.00 -18.52 3.41
N GLY A 144 7.19 -17.50 3.16
CA GLY A 144 7.59 -16.29 2.43
C GLY A 144 7.72 -15.08 3.33
N ILE A 145 8.90 -14.46 3.38
CA ILE A 145 9.12 -13.22 4.15
C ILE A 145 9.13 -12.05 3.17
N TYR A 146 8.18 -11.11 3.31
CA TYR A 146 8.03 -9.99 2.41
C TYR A 146 8.52 -8.70 3.06
N LEU A 147 9.66 -8.22 2.59
CA LEU A 147 10.38 -7.12 3.19
C LEU A 147 9.79 -5.76 2.80
N THR A 148 9.91 -4.80 3.71
CA THR A 148 9.62 -3.37 3.47
C THR A 148 10.93 -2.60 3.30
N ALA A 149 10.83 -1.32 2.92
CA ALA A 149 11.98 -0.43 2.88
C ALA A 149 12.58 -0.12 4.27
N LEU A 150 11.86 -0.46 5.34
CA LEU A 150 12.23 -0.20 6.74
C LEU A 150 12.46 -1.53 7.47
N THR A 151 12.90 -2.56 6.76
CA THR A 151 13.09 -3.89 7.35
C THR A 151 14.14 -3.86 8.46
N ASN A 152 13.80 -4.42 9.62
CA ASN A 152 14.74 -4.70 10.69
C ASN A 152 15.55 -5.96 10.36
N GLU A 153 16.78 -5.78 9.87
CA GLU A 153 17.64 -6.90 9.45
C GLU A 153 18.00 -7.86 10.59
N THR A 154 18.16 -7.35 11.82
CA THR A 154 18.43 -8.21 12.99
C THR A 154 17.26 -9.14 13.22
N ARG A 155 16.02 -8.62 13.22
CA ARG A 155 14.83 -9.44 13.38
C ARG A 155 14.66 -10.42 12.22
N LEU A 156 14.96 -10.00 10.99
CA LEU A 156 14.92 -10.89 9.83
C LEU A 156 15.81 -12.13 10.02
N ARG A 157 17.04 -11.95 10.51
CA ARG A 157 17.98 -13.07 10.79
C ARG A 157 17.41 -14.03 11.84
N GLU A 158 16.83 -13.49 12.92
CA GLU A 158 16.18 -14.29 13.96
C GLU A 158 14.99 -15.08 13.41
N LEU A 159 14.11 -14.41 12.66
CA LEU A 159 12.91 -14.99 12.07
C LEU A 159 13.26 -16.14 11.11
N VAL A 160 14.26 -15.95 10.25
CA VAL A 160 14.75 -17.02 9.36
C VAL A 160 15.27 -18.20 10.18
N ALA A 161 16.05 -17.95 11.24
CA ALA A 161 16.56 -19.02 12.10
C ALA A 161 15.44 -19.76 12.84
N GLU A 162 14.39 -19.05 13.29
CA GLU A 162 13.18 -19.63 13.90
C GLU A 162 12.43 -20.53 12.91
N LEU A 163 12.19 -20.03 11.68
CA LEU A 163 11.49 -20.78 10.62
C LEU A 163 12.27 -22.02 10.21
N LEU A 164 13.59 -21.93 10.04
CA LEU A 164 14.42 -23.09 9.68
C LEU A 164 14.49 -24.15 10.79
N LYS A 165 14.25 -23.78 12.05
CA LYS A 165 14.14 -24.73 13.17
C LYS A 165 12.74 -25.34 13.29
N ALA A 166 11.71 -24.69 12.76
CA ALA A 166 10.37 -25.23 12.71
C ALA A 166 10.36 -26.42 11.73
N GLY A 167 10.28 -27.65 12.26
CA GLY A 167 10.42 -28.88 11.48
C GLY A 167 9.40 -29.07 10.35
N ASN A 168 8.39 -28.21 10.26
CA ASN A 168 7.36 -28.19 9.21
C ASN A 168 7.63 -27.18 8.09
N ILE A 169 8.72 -26.39 8.13
CA ILE A 169 9.12 -25.48 7.05
C ILE A 169 10.24 -26.14 6.22
N ALA A 170 9.99 -26.35 4.93
CA ALA A 170 10.97 -26.88 3.98
C ALA A 170 11.85 -25.78 3.42
N THR A 171 11.22 -24.68 2.99
CA THR A 171 11.88 -23.58 2.30
C THR A 171 11.47 -22.27 2.96
N VAL A 172 12.46 -21.40 3.16
CA VAL A 172 12.22 -19.99 3.47
C VAL A 172 12.61 -19.21 2.24
N PHE A 173 11.71 -18.40 1.70
CA PHE A 173 12.09 -17.42 0.69
C PHE A 173 11.89 -16.01 1.22
N ILE A 174 12.73 -15.10 0.76
CA ILE A 174 12.76 -13.69 1.17
C ILE A 174 12.53 -12.86 -0.09
N ARG A 175 11.44 -12.09 -0.13
CA ARG A 175 11.18 -11.13 -1.20
C ARG A 175 11.70 -9.76 -0.77
N ILE A 176 12.67 -9.24 -1.51
CA ILE A 176 13.25 -7.91 -1.28
C ILE A 176 12.24 -6.84 -1.75
N HIS A 177 12.22 -5.71 -1.04
CA HIS A 177 11.44 -4.55 -1.45
C HIS A 177 11.95 -4.00 -2.80
N PRO A 178 11.07 -3.67 -3.76
CA PRO A 178 11.48 -3.31 -5.14
C PRO A 178 12.24 -1.98 -5.27
N ALA A 179 12.37 -1.20 -4.20
CA ALA A 179 13.16 0.03 -4.24
C ALA A 179 14.65 -0.30 -4.10
N ASP A 180 15.41 -0.16 -5.19
CA ASP A 180 16.86 -0.47 -5.28
C ASP A 180 17.74 0.24 -4.22
N VAL A 181 17.21 1.29 -3.59
CA VAL A 181 17.89 2.02 -2.50
C VAL A 181 17.98 1.18 -1.22
N VAL A 182 17.17 0.13 -1.11
CA VAL A 182 17.11 -0.81 0.02
C VAL A 182 17.94 -2.04 -0.34
N ASN A 183 19.24 -1.87 -0.55
CA ASN A 183 20.17 -3.01 -0.66
C ASN A 183 20.42 -3.57 0.74
N SER A 184 19.49 -4.37 1.25
CA SER A 184 19.72 -5.13 2.48
C SER A 184 20.84 -6.15 2.24
N ASP A 185 21.88 -6.11 3.07
CA ASP A 185 22.96 -7.09 2.99
C ASP A 185 22.51 -8.42 3.62
N LEU A 186 21.94 -9.28 2.78
CA LEU A 186 21.47 -10.60 3.17
C LEU A 186 22.60 -11.66 3.21
N SER A 187 23.86 -11.29 2.96
CA SER A 187 24.99 -12.25 2.87
C SER A 187 25.19 -13.09 4.14
N GLY A 188 24.90 -12.52 5.31
CA GLY A 188 24.97 -13.25 6.59
C GLY A 188 23.74 -14.08 6.94
N ILE A 189 22.72 -14.15 6.06
CA ILE A 189 21.59 -15.07 6.22
C ILE A 189 22.02 -16.42 5.62
N VAL A 190 22.77 -17.19 6.40
CA VAL A 190 23.29 -18.49 5.98
C VAL A 190 22.37 -19.59 6.46
N ALA A 191 21.91 -20.40 5.51
CA ALA A 191 21.21 -21.62 5.82
C ALA A 191 22.23 -22.73 6.09
N ASN A 192 22.22 -23.30 7.29
CA ASN A 192 22.99 -24.51 7.61
C ASN A 192 22.42 -25.72 6.85
N GLY A 193 22.59 -25.77 5.53
CA GLY A 193 22.16 -26.86 4.65
C GLY A 193 20.68 -26.87 4.24
N LYS A 194 19.89 -25.83 4.54
CA LYS A 194 18.49 -25.68 4.08
C LYS A 194 18.38 -24.66 2.94
N PRO A 195 17.39 -24.74 2.05
CA PRO A 195 17.24 -23.75 0.98
C PRO A 195 16.67 -22.43 1.55
N ILE A 196 17.46 -21.36 1.45
CA ILE A 196 16.96 -19.97 1.52
C ILE A 196 16.99 -19.43 0.09
N GLU A 197 15.84 -18.96 -0.38
CA GLU A 197 15.73 -18.33 -1.69
C GLU A 197 15.52 -16.83 -1.56
N ILE A 198 16.27 -16.04 -2.34
CA ILE A 198 16.06 -14.60 -2.41
C ILE A 198 15.31 -14.31 -3.71
N SER A 199 14.14 -13.68 -3.59
CA SER A 199 13.35 -13.19 -4.72
C SER A 199 13.60 -11.70 -4.90
N GLN A 200 14.27 -11.37 -6.00
CA GLN A 200 14.48 -10.00 -6.46
C GLN A 200 13.98 -9.91 -7.90
N HIS A 201 13.27 -8.83 -8.22
CA HIS A 201 12.75 -8.53 -9.58
C HIS A 201 11.73 -9.51 -10.18
N LYS A 202 11.29 -10.55 -9.46
CA LYS A 202 10.18 -11.41 -9.91
C LYS A 202 8.82 -10.72 -9.75
N PRO A 203 7.85 -11.01 -10.65
CA PRO A 203 6.46 -10.61 -10.45
C PRO A 203 5.93 -11.07 -9.09
N LEU A 204 5.17 -10.20 -8.41
CA LEU A 204 4.60 -10.54 -7.10
C LEU A 204 3.68 -11.76 -7.16
N SER A 205 2.95 -11.96 -8.26
CA SER A 205 2.04 -13.10 -8.46
C SER A 205 2.75 -14.45 -8.39
N GLU A 206 3.96 -14.55 -8.94
CA GLU A 206 4.75 -15.79 -8.91
C GLU A 206 5.21 -16.11 -7.48
N ASP A 207 5.58 -15.08 -6.71
CA ASP A 207 5.94 -15.27 -5.31
C ASP A 207 4.72 -15.68 -4.49
N ILE A 208 3.55 -15.06 -4.70
CA ILE A 208 2.31 -15.48 -4.01
C ILE A 208 1.98 -16.95 -4.31
N GLU A 209 2.08 -17.38 -5.57
CA GLU A 209 1.73 -18.74 -5.99
C GLU A 209 2.53 -19.86 -5.33
N ARG A 210 3.79 -19.59 -5.01
CA ARG A 210 4.67 -20.57 -4.34
C ARG A 210 4.68 -20.46 -2.82
N THR A 211 3.93 -19.52 -2.24
CA THR A 211 3.93 -19.25 -0.80
C THR A 211 2.79 -19.96 -0.10
N ASP A 212 3.11 -20.82 0.85
CA ASP A 212 2.10 -21.48 1.69
C ASP A 212 1.70 -20.62 2.88
N LEU A 213 2.66 -19.85 3.40
CA LEU A 213 2.49 -18.97 4.56
C LEU A 213 3.39 -17.75 4.40
N ALA A 214 2.80 -16.56 4.36
CA ALA A 214 3.55 -15.32 4.29
C ALA A 214 3.79 -14.74 5.69
N ILE A 215 4.94 -14.10 5.88
CA ILE A 215 5.29 -13.31 7.06
C ILE A 215 5.63 -11.90 6.59
N VAL A 216 5.00 -10.91 7.21
CA VAL A 216 5.13 -9.50 6.82
C VAL A 216 5.33 -8.61 8.04
N GLY A 217 6.03 -7.50 7.85
CA GLY A 217 5.96 -6.34 8.74
C GLY A 217 4.84 -5.40 8.28
N ASN A 218 5.09 -4.09 8.24
CA ASN A 218 4.12 -3.09 7.76
C ASN A 218 3.97 -3.03 6.23
N SER A 219 4.05 -4.19 5.56
CA SER A 219 4.00 -4.29 4.10
C SER A 219 2.57 -4.16 3.56
N SER A 220 2.37 -3.27 2.58
CA SER A 220 1.09 -3.13 1.90
C SER A 220 0.72 -4.34 1.04
N VAL A 221 1.72 -5.14 0.63
CA VAL A 221 1.56 -6.39 -0.16
C VAL A 221 0.67 -7.43 0.53
N THR A 222 0.43 -7.26 1.84
CA THR A 222 -0.51 -8.06 2.64
C THR A 222 -1.85 -8.28 1.94
N ILE A 223 -2.43 -7.24 1.33
CA ILE A 223 -3.74 -7.36 0.68
C ILE A 223 -3.65 -8.29 -0.54
N GLU A 224 -2.62 -8.12 -1.36
CA GLU A 224 -2.38 -8.95 -2.54
C GLU A 224 -2.10 -10.41 -2.18
N LEU A 225 -1.37 -10.66 -1.08
CA LEU A 225 -1.14 -12.01 -0.54
C LEU A 225 -2.43 -12.70 -0.16
N LEU A 226 -3.24 -12.05 0.68
CA LEU A 226 -4.53 -12.57 1.14
C LEU A 226 -5.50 -12.79 -0.02
N ARG A 227 -5.53 -11.84 -0.96
CA ARG A 227 -6.36 -11.91 -2.17
C ARG A 227 -5.93 -13.05 -3.10
N GLY A 228 -4.63 -13.32 -3.17
CA GLY A 228 -4.06 -14.46 -3.87
C GLY A 228 -4.19 -15.80 -3.11
N GLY A 229 -4.89 -15.81 -1.98
CA GLY A 229 -5.19 -17.01 -1.21
C GLY A 229 -4.07 -17.49 -0.29
N CYS A 230 -3.11 -16.62 0.05
CA CYS A 230 -2.01 -16.93 0.94
C CYS A 230 -2.27 -16.37 2.35
N PRO A 231 -2.27 -17.20 3.42
CA PRO A 231 -2.40 -16.72 4.79
C PRO A 231 -1.17 -15.90 5.20
N VAL A 232 -1.37 -14.90 6.06
CA VAL A 232 -0.34 -13.91 6.42
C VAL A 232 -0.15 -13.79 7.94
N LEU A 233 1.07 -13.99 8.41
CA LEU A 233 1.47 -13.67 9.77
C LEU A 233 2.13 -12.28 9.81
N TYR A 234 1.76 -11.47 10.80
CA TYR A 234 2.30 -10.14 11.01
C TYR A 234 3.32 -10.14 12.15
N ASP A 235 4.58 -9.82 11.85
CA ASP A 235 5.62 -9.59 12.85
C ASP A 235 5.93 -8.09 12.91
N HIS A 236 5.37 -7.39 13.91
CA HIS A 236 5.61 -5.96 14.12
C HIS A 236 7.10 -5.61 14.30
N ARG A 237 7.95 -6.57 14.69
CA ARG A 237 9.39 -6.35 14.88
C ARG A 237 10.19 -6.46 13.58
N LEU A 238 9.57 -6.94 12.50
CA LEU A 238 10.23 -7.10 11.20
C LEU A 238 10.45 -5.76 10.49
N ASP A 239 9.83 -4.69 10.97
CA ASP A 239 9.95 -3.33 10.47
C ASP A 239 10.50 -2.41 11.59
N GLU A 240 11.21 -1.35 11.24
CA GLU A 240 11.62 -0.29 12.18
C GLU A 240 10.41 0.41 12.80
N ILE A 241 9.28 0.44 12.08
CA ILE A 241 7.99 0.87 12.62
C ILE A 241 7.39 -0.30 13.41
N ILE A 242 7.56 -0.28 14.73
CA ILE A 242 7.19 -1.38 15.63
C ILE A 242 5.70 -1.48 15.99
N TYR A 243 4.83 -0.74 15.30
CA TYR A 243 3.38 -0.76 15.53
C TYR A 243 2.65 -1.06 14.23
N ASP A 244 1.39 -1.47 14.33
CA ASP A 244 0.50 -1.77 13.20
C ASP A 244 0.15 -0.49 12.42
N TYR A 245 1.06 -0.09 11.53
CA TYR A 245 0.96 1.13 10.77
C TYR A 245 -0.27 1.13 9.85
N ASN A 246 -0.60 -0.05 9.31
CA ASN A 246 -1.71 -0.22 8.38
C ASN A 246 -3.05 -0.54 9.09
N GLY A 247 -3.03 -0.87 10.38
CA GLY A 247 -4.23 -1.29 11.13
C GLY A 247 -4.73 -2.69 10.74
N PHE A 248 -3.87 -3.53 10.14
CA PHE A 248 -4.25 -4.86 9.67
C PHE A 248 -4.40 -5.86 10.82
N GLU A 249 -3.45 -5.91 11.75
CA GLU A 249 -3.50 -6.79 12.92
C GLU A 249 -4.62 -6.34 13.87
N GLY A 250 -4.67 -5.04 14.19
CA GLY A 250 -5.62 -4.47 15.14
C GLY A 250 -7.09 -4.64 14.72
N ARG A 251 -7.35 -4.79 13.41
CA ARG A 251 -8.68 -5.09 12.87
C ARG A 251 -8.92 -6.58 12.57
N GLY A 252 -7.96 -7.44 12.87
CA GLY A 252 -8.07 -8.89 12.66
C GLY A 252 -8.07 -9.29 11.19
N LEU A 253 -7.37 -8.56 10.32
CA LEU A 253 -7.15 -8.97 8.93
C LEU A 253 -6.05 -10.05 8.82
N VAL A 254 -5.05 -9.94 9.69
CA VAL A 254 -3.90 -10.83 9.77
C VAL A 254 -3.71 -11.33 11.19
N LEU A 255 -3.07 -12.49 11.33
CA LEU A 255 -2.68 -13.04 12.63
C LEU A 255 -1.32 -12.51 13.04
N ALA A 256 -1.15 -12.23 14.33
CA ALA A 256 0.16 -11.96 14.89
C ALA A 256 1.10 -13.15 14.70
N PHE A 257 2.36 -12.88 14.37
CA PHE A 257 3.40 -13.92 14.35
C PHE A 257 3.60 -14.45 15.78
N PRO A 258 3.45 -15.77 16.01
CA PRO A 258 3.51 -16.32 17.35
C PRO A 258 4.93 -16.28 17.90
N ALA A 259 5.08 -16.17 19.22
CA ALA A 259 6.39 -16.22 19.87
C ALA A 259 7.14 -17.55 19.63
N ARG A 260 6.41 -18.64 19.32
CA ARG A 260 6.96 -19.94 18.93
C ARG A 260 6.04 -20.62 17.91
N LEU A 261 6.61 -21.11 16.82
CA LEU A 261 5.91 -21.94 15.83
C LEU A 261 5.70 -23.36 16.40
N GLN A 262 4.53 -23.59 17.00
CA GLN A 262 4.12 -24.90 17.52
C GLN A 262 3.11 -25.55 16.58
N LYS A 263 2.99 -26.88 16.57
CA LYS A 263 2.09 -27.61 15.64
C LYS A 263 0.64 -27.06 15.61
N LYS A 264 0.14 -26.53 16.73
CA LYS A 264 -1.19 -25.92 16.86
C LYS A 264 -1.37 -24.60 16.09
N PHE A 265 -0.30 -23.89 15.72
CA PHE A 265 -0.43 -22.59 15.05
C PHE A 265 -1.19 -22.69 13.72
N LEU A 266 -1.09 -23.84 13.02
CA LEU A 266 -1.82 -24.06 11.78
C LEU A 266 -3.33 -24.19 12.01
N ASP A 267 -3.75 -24.73 13.16
CA ASP A 267 -5.16 -24.76 13.56
C ASP A 267 -5.67 -23.33 13.79
N ASP A 268 -4.85 -22.46 14.38
CA ASP A 268 -5.20 -21.05 14.60
C ASP A 268 -5.29 -20.28 13.26
N VAL A 269 -4.36 -20.56 12.33
CA VAL A 269 -4.40 -20.04 10.94
C VAL A 269 -5.68 -20.50 10.24
N GLU A 270 -6.01 -21.79 10.33
CA GLU A 270 -7.23 -22.34 9.75
C GLU A 270 -8.49 -21.68 10.33
N ALA A 271 -8.59 -21.60 11.65
CA ALA A 271 -9.72 -21.00 12.34
C ALA A 271 -9.90 -19.52 12.00
N HIS A 272 -8.81 -18.76 11.89
CA HIS A 272 -8.87 -17.33 11.57
C HIS A 272 -9.34 -17.11 10.13
N TYR A 273 -8.60 -17.66 9.15
CA TYR A 273 -8.84 -17.40 7.74
C TYR A 273 -10.04 -18.17 7.16
N GLY A 274 -10.48 -19.25 7.81
CA GLY A 274 -11.71 -19.97 7.48
C GLY A 274 -12.98 -19.31 8.01
N SER A 275 -12.87 -18.25 8.82
CA SER A 275 -14.03 -17.64 9.46
C SER A 275 -14.79 -16.66 8.56
N GLN A 276 -16.11 -16.61 8.72
CA GLN A 276 -16.96 -15.62 8.05
C GLN A 276 -16.62 -14.18 8.49
N ALA A 277 -16.23 -14.00 9.76
CA ALA A 277 -15.80 -12.71 10.29
C ALA A 277 -14.56 -12.19 9.56
N TRP A 278 -13.59 -13.07 9.26
CA TRP A 278 -12.42 -12.69 8.48
C TRP A 278 -12.78 -12.25 7.06
N ILE A 279 -13.74 -12.90 6.39
CA ILE A 279 -14.19 -12.50 5.04
C ILE A 279 -14.76 -11.08 5.07
N GLU A 280 -15.48 -10.70 6.12
CA GLU A 280 -16.01 -9.34 6.30
C GLU A 280 -14.88 -8.32 6.49
N THR A 281 -13.87 -8.65 7.31
CA THR A 281 -12.67 -7.84 7.47
C THR A 281 -11.89 -7.70 6.16
N MET A 282 -11.69 -8.79 5.41
CA MET A 282 -11.05 -8.76 4.10
C MET A 282 -11.81 -7.83 3.15
N ARG A 283 -13.15 -7.87 3.12
CA ARG A 283 -13.97 -6.96 2.31
C ARG A 283 -13.91 -5.50 2.74
N TYR A 284 -13.58 -5.23 3.99
CA TYR A 284 -13.34 -3.88 4.48
C TYR A 284 -12.03 -3.31 3.90
N PHE A 285 -10.98 -4.14 3.78
CA PHE A 285 -9.67 -3.77 3.24
C PHE A 285 -9.47 -4.01 1.73
N ASP A 286 -10.34 -4.79 1.10
CA ASP A 286 -10.43 -5.02 -0.34
C ASP A 286 -11.91 -5.14 -0.72
N TRP A 287 -12.48 -4.05 -1.22
CA TRP A 287 -13.91 -4.01 -1.56
C TRP A 287 -14.30 -5.04 -2.63
N GLY A 288 -13.34 -5.45 -3.48
CA GLY A 288 -13.56 -6.41 -4.55
C GLY A 288 -13.59 -7.86 -4.09
N TYR A 289 -13.17 -8.16 -2.87
CA TYR A 289 -13.01 -9.55 -2.42
C TYR A 289 -14.35 -10.32 -2.43
N GLN A 290 -14.40 -11.39 -3.23
CA GLN A 290 -15.56 -12.22 -3.54
C GLN A 290 -16.77 -11.41 -4.05
N ARG A 291 -16.53 -10.36 -4.84
CA ARG A 291 -17.56 -9.55 -5.52
C ARG A 291 -17.35 -9.52 -7.03
N ASP A 292 -18.37 -9.10 -7.77
CA ASP A 292 -18.28 -8.93 -9.22
C ASP A 292 -17.47 -7.69 -9.61
N GLU A 293 -16.19 -7.91 -9.88
CA GLU A 293 -15.26 -6.87 -10.33
C GLU A 293 -15.63 -6.27 -11.69
N LYS A 294 -16.28 -7.03 -12.57
CA LYS A 294 -16.72 -6.49 -13.88
C LYS A 294 -17.77 -5.41 -13.67
N THR A 295 -18.69 -5.63 -12.73
CA THR A 295 -19.65 -4.60 -12.33
C THR A 295 -18.95 -3.40 -11.70
N MET A 296 -17.99 -3.61 -10.80
CA MET A 296 -17.22 -2.50 -10.23
C MET A 296 -16.48 -1.66 -11.28
N LEU A 297 -15.86 -2.30 -12.28
CA LEU A 297 -15.19 -1.60 -13.38
C LEU A 297 -16.17 -0.82 -14.26
N ARG A 298 -17.36 -1.38 -14.52
CA ARG A 298 -18.45 -0.66 -15.23
C ARG A 298 -18.92 0.55 -14.45
N ASP A 299 -19.09 0.43 -13.14
CA ASP A 299 -19.51 1.52 -12.27
C ASP A 299 -18.45 2.61 -12.19
N PHE A 300 -17.17 2.23 -12.08
CA PHE A 300 -16.04 3.16 -12.16
C PHE A 300 -16.04 3.91 -13.49
N LYS A 301 -16.12 3.21 -14.62
CA LYS A 301 -16.17 3.84 -15.95
C LYS A 301 -17.34 4.82 -16.06
N SER A 302 -18.52 4.44 -15.56
CA SER A 302 -19.70 5.28 -15.58
C SER A 302 -19.54 6.52 -14.69
N ALA A 303 -18.92 6.37 -13.52
CA ALA A 303 -18.62 7.49 -12.62
C ALA A 303 -17.65 8.48 -13.28
N VAL A 304 -16.55 7.99 -13.86
CA VAL A 304 -15.58 8.81 -14.61
C VAL A 304 -16.29 9.60 -15.72
N LEU A 305 -17.10 8.94 -16.55
CA LEU A 305 -17.81 9.58 -17.65
C LEU A 305 -18.79 10.67 -17.18
N ARG A 306 -19.50 10.44 -16.08
CA ARG A 306 -20.38 11.46 -15.47
C ARG A 306 -19.60 12.65 -14.93
N THR A 307 -18.46 12.41 -14.27
CA THR A 307 -17.63 13.47 -13.69
C THR A 307 -17.06 14.39 -14.78
N VAL A 308 -16.68 13.85 -15.94
CA VAL A 308 -16.06 14.62 -17.04
C VAL A 308 -17.06 15.17 -18.07
N ALA A 309 -18.34 14.81 -17.96
CA ALA A 309 -19.37 15.34 -18.85
C ALA A 309 -19.53 16.86 -18.65
N PRO A 310 -19.86 17.63 -19.71
CA PRO A 310 -20.17 19.04 -19.56
C PRO A 310 -21.39 19.21 -18.65
N SER A 311 -21.29 20.10 -17.66
CA SER A 311 -22.44 20.57 -16.88
C SER A 311 -23.42 21.34 -17.76
#